data_AF-A0A2N3HJ61-F1
#
_entry.id   AF-A0A2N3HJ61-F1
#
_cell.length_a   1.000
_cell.length_b   1.000
_cell.length_c   1.000
_cell.angle_alpha   90.00
_cell.angle_beta   90.00
_cell.angle_gamma   90.00
#
_symmetry.space_group_name_H-M   'P 1'
#
loop_
_entity.id
_entity.type
_entity.pdbx_description
1 polymer ?
#
loop_
_entity_poly.entity_id
_entity_poly.type
_entity_poly.pdbx_seq_one_letter_code
_entity_poly.pdbx_strand_id
1 'polypeptide(L)'
;MNQPTKNHLEILKEIIILLKNSGFETEQILLENEISASSTGGEICLRCGSLLLTLNKQKKIKKVIGGLTSELIDYCHFNGIEPVPIKN
;
A
#
# COMPACT_ATOMS: atom_id res chain seq x y z
N MET A 1 16.12 -1.16 11.83
CA MET A 1 15.17 -1.55 10.77
C MET A 1 14.90 -3.03 10.94
N ASN A 2 13.65 -3.43 11.13
CA ASN A 2 13.28 -4.84 11.24
C ASN A 2 13.13 -5.41 9.84
N GLN A 3 13.60 -6.65 9.62
CA GLN A 3 13.40 -7.33 8.35
C GLN A 3 11.89 -7.58 8.15
N PRO A 4 11.31 -7.22 6.99
CA PRO A 4 9.90 -7.47 6.73
C PRO A 4 9.58 -8.96 6.81
N THR A 5 8.53 -9.32 7.56
CA THR A 5 8.10 -10.72 7.73
C THR A 5 7.25 -11.23 6.58
N LYS A 6 6.62 -10.32 5.82
CA LYS A 6 5.83 -10.60 4.61
C LYS A 6 6.44 -9.87 3.42
N ASN A 7 6.27 -10.43 2.22
CA ASN A 7 6.64 -9.71 1.00
C ASN A 7 5.57 -8.67 0.62
N HIS A 8 5.94 -7.69 -0.20
CA HIS A 8 5.06 -6.59 -0.60
C HIS A 8 3.74 -7.07 -1.24
N LEU A 9 3.73 -8.16 -2.01
CA LEU A 9 2.51 -8.68 -2.65
C LEU A 9 1.55 -9.31 -1.64
N GLU A 10 2.06 -9.98 -0.61
CA GLU A 10 1.24 -10.53 0.47
C GLU A 10 0.54 -9.41 1.25
N ILE A 11 1.30 -8.38 1.62
CA ILE A 11 0.77 -7.20 2.33
C ILE A 11 -0.31 -6.52 1.48
N LEU A 12 -0.05 -6.32 0.18
CA LEU A 12 -1.01 -5.70 -0.74
C LEU A 12 -2.30 -6.51 -0.91
N LYS A 13 -2.21 -7.85 -0.98
CA LYS A 13 -3.39 -8.72 -1.04
C LYS A 13 -4.26 -8.58 0.21
N GLU A 14 -3.66 -8.53 1.39
CA GLU A 14 -4.39 -8.33 2.64
C GLU A 14 -5.07 -6.96 2.69
N ILE A 15 -4.38 -5.90 2.25
CA ILE A 15 -4.95 -4.56 2.14
C ILE A 15 -6.17 -4.55 1.21
N ILE A 16 -6.07 -5.19 0.03
CA ILE A 16 -7.17 -5.29 -0.94
C ILE A 16 -8.41 -5.96 -0.30
N ILE A 17 -8.21 -7.09 0.37
CA ILE A 17 -9.30 -7.82 1.05
C ILE A 17 -9.94 -6.95 2.14
N LEU A 18 -9.14 -6.24 2.94
CA LEU A 18 -9.64 -5.39 4.01
C LEU A 18 -10.41 -4.16 3.50
N LEU A 19 -9.93 -3.51 2.44
CA LEU A 19 -10.62 -2.39 1.80
C LEU A 19 -11.98 -2.84 1.27
N LYS A 20 -12.04 -3.96 0.54
CA LYS A 20 -13.28 -4.55 0.03
C LYS A 20 -14.27 -4.88 1.16
N ASN A 21 -13.82 -5.62 2.17
CA ASN A 21 -14.68 -6.04 3.29
C ASN A 21 -15.18 -4.87 4.14
N SER A 22 -14.52 -3.71 4.07
CA SER A 22 -14.88 -2.50 4.81
C SER A 22 -15.66 -1.49 3.97
N GLY A 23 -16.02 -1.83 2.73
CA GLY A 23 -16.80 -0.97 1.82
C GLY A 23 -16.00 0.14 1.12
N PHE A 24 -14.67 0.06 1.10
CA PHE A 24 -13.78 0.98 0.38
C PHE A 24 -13.44 0.44 -1.02
N GLU A 25 -14.48 0.14 -1.81
CA GLU A 25 -14.34 -0.49 -3.13
C GLU A 25 -13.59 0.41 -4.13
N THR A 26 -13.81 1.73 -4.08
CA THR A 26 -13.09 2.67 -4.95
C THR A 26 -11.59 2.64 -4.67
N GLU A 27 -11.18 2.67 -3.40
CA GLU A 27 -9.78 2.60 -3.00
C GLU A 27 -9.15 1.25 -3.32
N GLN A 28 -9.91 0.16 -3.18
CA GLN A 28 -9.47 -1.18 -3.55
C GLN A 28 -9.20 -1.26 -5.06
N ILE A 29 -10.12 -0.78 -5.91
CA ILE A 29 -9.94 -0.75 -7.37
C ILE A 29 -8.74 0.12 -7.77
N LEU A 30 -8.58 1.30 -7.14
CA LEU A 30 -7.43 2.17 -7.39
C LEU A 30 -6.11 1.45 -7.10
N LEU A 31 -6.03 0.72 -5.99
CA LEU A 31 -4.83 -0.04 -5.64
C LEU A 31 -4.56 -1.18 -6.62
N GLU A 32 -5.58 -1.93 -7.04
CA GLU A 32 -5.44 -2.99 -8.04
C GLU A 32 -4.98 -2.48 -9.41
N ASN A 33 -5.46 -1.30 -9.80
CA ASN A 33 -5.00 -0.64 -11.02
C ASN A 33 -3.52 -0.26 -10.94
N GLU A 34 -3.06 0.26 -9.80
CA GLU A 34 -1.64 0.59 -9.60
C GLU A 34 -0.74 -0.66 -9.67
N ILE A 35 -1.19 -1.79 -9.10
CA ILE A 35 -0.49 -3.07 -9.22
C ILE A 35 -0.44 -3.53 -10.68
N SER A 36 -1.57 -3.52 -11.37
CA SER A 36 -1.69 -4.01 -12.75
C SER A 36 -0.90 -3.17 -13.75
N ALA A 37 -0.74 -1.88 -13.49
CA ALA A 37 0.05 -0.98 -14.32
C ALA A 37 1.54 -0.93 -13.94
N SER A 38 2.00 -1.76 -12.99
CA SER A 38 3.41 -1.87 -12.60
C SER A 38 4.03 -3.15 -13.18
N SER A 39 5.27 -3.05 -13.67
CA SER A 39 6.00 -4.16 -14.31
C SER A 39 7.10 -4.75 -13.42
N THR A 40 7.47 -4.06 -12.33
CA THR A 40 8.52 -4.50 -11.40
C THR A 40 8.09 -4.35 -9.93
N GLY A 41 8.74 -5.10 -9.03
CA GLY A 41 8.52 -4.94 -7.58
C GLY A 41 8.86 -3.52 -7.08
N GLY A 42 9.82 -2.85 -7.72
CA GLY A 42 10.19 -1.48 -7.38
C GLY A 42 9.10 -0.46 -7.75
N GLU A 43 8.52 -0.60 -8.94
CA GLU A 43 7.37 0.21 -9.36
C GLU A 43 6.15 -0.04 -8.47
N ILE A 44 5.89 -1.30 -8.10
CA ILE A 44 4.81 -1.65 -7.18
C ILE A 44 5.02 -0.94 -5.83
N CYS A 45 6.21 -1.02 -5.26
CA CYS A 45 6.57 -0.34 -4.01
C CYS A 45 6.32 1.18 -4.10
N LEU A 46 6.82 1.81 -5.16
CA LEU A 46 6.70 3.25 -5.35
C LEU A 46 5.24 3.68 -5.54
N ARG A 47 4.54 3.08 -6.49
CA ARG A 47 3.18 3.46 -6.90
C ARG A 47 2.16 3.13 -5.82
N CYS A 48 2.14 1.87 -5.37
CA CYS A 48 1.19 1.44 -4.33
C CYS A 48 1.51 2.06 -2.97
N GLY A 49 2.80 2.17 -2.61
CA GLY A 49 3.19 2.83 -1.36
C GLY A 49 2.75 4.29 -1.32
N SER A 50 2.93 5.04 -2.42
CA SER A 50 2.51 6.44 -2.52
C SER A 50 1.00 6.61 -2.44
N LEU A 51 0.24 5.75 -3.12
CA LEU A 51 -1.22 5.73 -3.02
C LEU A 51 -1.67 5.42 -1.58
N LEU A 52 -1.12 4.38 -0.96
CA LEU A 52 -1.52 3.95 0.38
C LEU A 52 -1.17 4.99 1.44
N LEU A 53 -0.03 5.67 1.35
CA LEU A 53 0.28 6.82 2.20
C LEU A 53 -0.74 7.94 2.07
N THR A 54 -1.27 8.17 0.88
CA THR A 54 -2.31 9.17 0.62
C THR A 54 -3.64 8.76 1.25
N LEU A 55 -4.07 7.52 1.01
CA LEU A 55 -5.29 6.95 1.59
C LEU A 55 -5.24 6.90 3.12
N ASN A 56 -4.07 6.59 3.69
CA ASN A 56 -3.84 6.51 5.13
C ASN A 56 -3.91 7.87 5.85
N LYS A 57 -4.00 9.01 5.12
CA LYS A 57 -4.37 10.31 5.71
C LYS A 57 -5.83 10.36 6.15
N GLN A 58 -6.70 9.56 5.53
CA GLN A 58 -8.11 9.51 5.86
C GLN A 58 -8.33 8.66 7.12
N LYS A 59 -8.89 9.25 8.19
CA LYS A 59 -9.04 8.58 9.49
C LYS A 59 -9.78 7.24 9.42
N LYS A 60 -10.79 7.12 8.55
CA LYS A 60 -11.57 5.87 8.40
C LYS A 60 -10.74 4.76 7.78
N ILE A 61 -10.05 5.05 6.68
CA ILE A 61 -9.20 4.09 5.98
C ILE A 61 -7.99 3.69 6.84
N LYS A 62 -7.37 4.66 7.53
CA LYS A 62 -6.26 4.39 8.45
C LYS A 62 -6.58 3.35 9.51
N LYS A 63 -7.80 3.34 10.04
CA LYS A 63 -8.24 2.33 11.02
C LYS A 63 -8.31 0.92 10.43
N VAL A 64 -8.48 0.79 9.13
CA VAL A 64 -8.62 -0.49 8.44
C VAL A 64 -7.26 -1.02 7.98
N ILE A 65 -6.45 -0.19 7.33
CA ILE A 65 -5.23 -0.65 6.64
C ILE A 65 -3.92 -0.05 7.18
N GLY A 66 -3.97 0.82 8.20
CA GLY A 66 -2.83 1.62 8.61
C GLY A 66 -1.62 0.81 9.10
N GLY A 67 -1.86 -0.34 9.75
CA GLY A 67 -0.80 -1.26 10.16
C GLY A 67 -0.07 -1.85 8.96
N LEU A 68 -0.81 -2.46 8.04
CA LEU A 68 -0.26 -3.05 6.81
C LEU A 68 0.38 -2.00 5.88
N THR A 69 -0.18 -0.79 5.83
CA THR A 69 0.44 0.32 5.11
C THR A 69 1.82 0.63 5.69
N SER A 70 1.97 0.65 7.02
CA SER A 70 3.26 0.89 7.65
C SER A 70 4.26 -0.24 7.35
N GLU A 71 3.81 -1.50 7.40
CA GLU A 71 4.64 -2.66 7.06
C GLU A 71 5.12 -2.62 5.59
N LEU A 72 4.23 -2.24 4.66
CA LEU A 72 4.62 -2.06 3.25
C LEU A 72 5.67 -0.95 3.07
N ILE A 73 5.51 0.17 3.78
CA ILE A 73 6.45 1.28 3.70
C ILE A 73 7.82 0.90 4.27
N ASP A 74 7.86 0.15 5.37
CA ASP A 74 9.11 -0.41 5.89
C ASP A 74 9.77 -1.36 4.88
N TYR A 75 8.98 -2.19 4.18
CA TYR A 75 9.50 -3.03 3.08
C TYR A 75 10.08 -2.18 1.94
N CYS A 76 9.42 -1.09 1.55
CA CYS A 76 9.91 -0.19 0.49
C CYS A 76 11.26 0.41 0.89
N HIS A 77 11.35 0.98 2.10
CA HIS A 77 12.57 1.60 2.62
C HIS A 77 13.72 0.60 2.74
N PHE A 78 13.44 -0.64 3.19
CA PHE A 78 14.45 -1.71 3.25
C PHE A 78 15.09 -1.99 1.88
N ASN A 79 14.33 -1.81 0.79
CA ASN A 79 14.79 -1.98 -0.59
C ASN A 79 15.28 -0.67 -1.23
N GLY A 80 15.48 0.40 -0.45
CA GLY A 80 15.99 1.68 -0.94
C GLY A 80 14.98 2.51 -1.75
N ILE A 81 13.68 2.20 -1.62
CA ILE A 81 12.60 2.92 -2.30
C ILE A 81 11.89 3.80 -1.27
N GLU A 82 11.66 5.05 -1.63
CA GLU A 82 11.02 6.03 -0.76
C GLU A 82 9.69 6.51 -1.38
N PRO A 83 8.57 5.81 -1.08
CA PRO A 83 7.26 6.26 -1.51
C PRO A 83 6.86 7.54 -0.79
N VAL A 84 6.23 8.47 -1.51
CA VAL A 84 5.77 9.74 -0.95
C VAL A 84 4.26 9.88 -1.17
N PRO A 85 3.51 10.47 -0.24
CA PRO A 85 2.08 10.67 -0.46
C PRO A 85 1.85 11.54 -1.71
N ILE A 86 0.94 11.11 -2.57
CA ILE A 86 0.51 11.84 -3.76
C ILE A 86 -0.04 13.20 -3.29
N LYS A 87 0.48 14.27 -3.90
CA LYS A 87 -0.03 15.63 -3.68
C LYS A 87 -1.29 15.78 -4.52
N ASN A 88 -2.39 16.13 -3.87
CA ASN A 88 -3.55 16.72 -4.55
C ASN A 88 -3.30 18.21 -4.73
#